data_AF-A0A453R8U9-F1
#
_entry.id   AF-A0A453R8U9-F1
#
_cell.length_a   1.000
_cell.length_b   1.000
_cell.length_c   1.000
_cell.angle_alpha   90.00
_cell.angle_beta   90.00
_cell.angle_gamma   90.00
#
_symmetry.space_group_name_H-M   'P 1'
#
loop_
_entity.id
_entity.type
_entity.pdbx_description
1 polymer ?
#
loop_
_entity_poly.entity_id
_entity_poly.type
_entity_poly.pdbx_seq_one_letter_code
_entity_poly.pdbx_strand_id
1 'polypeptide(L)'
;MGRNAAAEDNVERSPGGMLYVRQWNNMQYVTSAAYLLSVYSGYLTEAGAGKGAAVTCAGGEASADAGEVFAHARAQVDYVLGSNPRGISYLVGYGAKFPARVHHRAASIVPYKDRKEFIGCAQGFDDWFGRKSANPNVVVGAIVGGPDRHDRFRDDRVNYMQTEACTYNTAPMVGMFAMLNRLARQEGPSPAARRPESSRSTAAAE
;
A
#
# COMPACT_ATOMS: atom_id res chain seq x y z
N MET A 1 -13.49 -5.12 9.48
CA MET A 1 -13.99 -5.69 10.74
C MET A 1 -15.04 -6.74 10.49
N GLY A 2 -15.88 -6.66 9.44
CA GLY A 2 -16.75 -7.79 9.09
C GLY A 2 -17.81 -8.09 10.16
N ARG A 3 -18.20 -7.05 10.92
CA ARG A 3 -19.03 -7.16 12.11
C ARG A 3 -20.44 -6.56 11.95
N ASN A 4 -20.86 -6.23 10.72
CA ASN A 4 -22.26 -5.85 10.49
C ASN A 4 -23.16 -7.08 10.66
N ALA A 5 -24.37 -6.89 11.19
CA ALA A 5 -25.29 -7.99 11.51
C ALA A 5 -25.72 -8.81 10.29
N ALA A 6 -25.94 -8.15 9.14
CA ALA A 6 -26.10 -8.85 7.87
C ALA A 6 -24.75 -9.03 7.19
N ALA A 7 -24.41 -10.27 6.84
CA ALA A 7 -23.15 -10.60 6.16
C ALA A 7 -22.98 -9.81 4.85
N GLU A 8 -24.08 -9.62 4.10
CA GLU A 8 -24.15 -8.87 2.84
C GLU A 8 -23.83 -7.36 3.02
N ASP A 9 -23.96 -6.83 4.24
CA ASP A 9 -23.63 -5.42 4.54
C ASP A 9 -22.12 -5.24 4.81
N ASN A 10 -21.35 -6.32 4.89
CA ASN A 10 -19.90 -6.23 5.08
C ASN A 10 -19.19 -6.12 3.73
N VAL A 11 -18.20 -5.23 3.67
CA VAL A 11 -17.29 -5.17 2.50
C VAL A 11 -16.54 -6.49 2.36
N GLU A 12 -16.59 -7.06 1.15
CA GLU A 12 -15.88 -8.29 0.79
C GLU A 12 -14.38 -8.17 1.10
N ARG A 13 -13.75 -9.30 1.43
CA ARG A 13 -12.31 -9.40 1.63
C ARG A 13 -11.72 -10.50 0.79
N SER A 14 -10.53 -10.25 0.27
CA SER A 14 -9.72 -11.32 -0.30
C SER A 14 -9.29 -12.32 0.78
N PRO A 15 -8.89 -13.55 0.40
CA PRO A 15 -8.27 -14.50 1.33
C PRO A 15 -7.10 -13.91 2.14
N GLY A 16 -6.33 -12.99 1.54
CA GLY A 16 -5.24 -12.25 2.17
C GLY A 16 -5.66 -11.06 3.04
N GLY A 17 -6.97 -10.78 3.18
CA GLY A 17 -7.50 -9.76 4.08
C GLY A 17 -7.61 -8.34 3.50
N MET A 18 -7.37 -8.16 2.19
CA MET A 18 -7.58 -6.89 1.50
C MET A 18 -9.07 -6.59 1.37
N LEU A 19 -9.49 -5.37 1.65
CA LEU A 19 -10.83 -4.90 1.31
C LEU A 19 -11.04 -4.97 -0.21
N TYR A 20 -12.12 -5.60 -0.65
CA TYR A 20 -12.45 -5.73 -2.07
C TYR A 20 -13.81 -5.10 -2.35
N VAL A 21 -13.81 -4.05 -3.18
CA VAL A 21 -15.01 -3.27 -3.54
C VAL A 21 -15.36 -3.48 -5.01
N ARG A 22 -14.35 -3.51 -5.90
CA ARG A 22 -14.57 -3.78 -7.32
C ARG A 22 -13.31 -4.29 -8.01
N GLN A 23 -13.48 -4.87 -9.20
CA GLN A 23 -12.39 -5.46 -9.96
C GLN A 23 -11.35 -4.46 -10.49
N TRP A 24 -11.78 -3.31 -11.00
CA TRP A 24 -10.87 -2.36 -11.62
C TRP A 24 -10.31 -1.37 -10.58
N ASN A 25 -8.99 -1.45 -10.38
CA ASN A 25 -8.24 -0.53 -9.56
C ASN A 25 -8.79 -0.48 -8.13
N ASN A 26 -8.87 -1.66 -7.51
CA ASN A 26 -9.42 -1.82 -6.17
C ASN A 26 -8.64 -1.05 -5.10
N MET A 27 -7.34 -0.83 -5.34
CA MET A 27 -6.45 -0.13 -4.40
C MET A 27 -6.90 1.28 -4.05
N GLN A 28 -7.67 1.97 -4.90
CA GLN A 28 -8.26 3.26 -4.54
C GLN A 28 -9.16 3.19 -3.30
N TYR A 29 -9.91 2.09 -3.15
CA TYR A 29 -10.82 1.89 -2.03
C TYR A 29 -10.04 1.43 -0.79
N VAL A 30 -9.09 0.52 -1.00
CA VAL A 30 -8.20 0.05 0.07
C VAL A 30 -7.46 1.22 0.71
N THR A 31 -6.83 2.08 -0.10
CA THR A 31 -6.03 3.19 0.44
C THR A 31 -6.88 4.30 1.03
N SER A 32 -8.01 4.64 0.40
CA SER A 32 -8.94 5.63 0.94
C SER A 32 -9.56 5.17 2.26
N ALA A 33 -9.98 3.90 2.36
CA ALA A 33 -10.53 3.34 3.58
C ALA A 33 -9.48 3.30 4.71
N ALA A 34 -8.25 2.90 4.41
CA ALA A 34 -7.18 2.89 5.40
C ALA A 34 -6.94 4.30 5.97
N TYR A 35 -6.87 5.33 5.11
CA TYR A 35 -6.70 6.71 5.55
C TYR A 35 -7.89 7.23 6.37
N LEU A 36 -9.12 6.98 5.93
CA LEU A 36 -10.32 7.42 6.66
C LEU A 36 -10.44 6.74 8.03
N LEU A 37 -10.17 5.43 8.10
CA LEU A 37 -10.18 4.69 9.35
C LEU A 37 -9.08 5.18 10.31
N SER A 38 -7.88 5.51 9.80
CA SER A 38 -6.82 6.06 10.65
C SER A 38 -7.18 7.43 11.23
N VAL A 39 -7.80 8.30 10.43
CA VAL A 39 -8.30 9.59 10.90
C VAL A 39 -9.42 9.40 11.93
N TYR A 40 -10.36 8.50 11.66
CA TYR A 40 -11.48 8.21 12.55
C TYR A 40 -11.04 7.61 13.90
N SER A 41 -10.03 6.75 13.90
CA SER A 41 -9.41 6.28 15.14
C SER A 41 -8.86 7.43 15.99
N GLY A 42 -8.23 8.43 15.36
CA GLY A 42 -7.79 9.65 16.06
C GLY A 42 -8.96 10.39 16.72
N TYR A 43 -10.06 10.58 15.97
CA TYR A 43 -11.28 11.17 16.52
C TYR A 43 -11.86 10.37 17.70
N LEU A 44 -11.90 9.04 17.62
CA LEU A 44 -12.37 8.19 18.73
C LEU A 44 -11.46 8.31 19.95
N THR A 45 -10.15 8.40 19.75
CA THR A 45 -9.18 8.57 20.83
C THR A 45 -9.41 9.91 21.56
N GLU A 46 -9.61 11.00 20.82
CA GLU A 46 -9.87 12.32 21.39
C GLU A 46 -11.23 12.40 22.09
N ALA A 47 -12.28 11.84 21.47
CA ALA A 47 -13.62 11.78 22.05
C ALA A 47 -13.69 10.86 23.29
N GLY A 48 -12.81 9.86 23.36
CA GLY A 48 -12.79 8.81 24.37
C GLY A 48 -11.90 9.09 25.58
N ALA A 49 -11.27 10.27 25.69
CA ALA A 49 -10.33 10.68 26.75
C ALA A 49 -10.95 10.77 28.17
N GLY A 50 -11.58 9.67 28.61
CA GLY A 50 -12.23 9.49 29.92
C GLY A 50 -13.25 8.35 30.00
N LYS A 51 -13.68 7.73 28.87
CA LYS A 51 -14.77 6.70 28.88
C LYS A 51 -14.60 5.51 27.91
N GLY A 52 -13.49 5.42 27.17
CA GLY A 52 -13.29 4.31 26.22
C GLY A 52 -14.28 4.36 25.05
N ALA A 53 -14.21 5.43 24.24
CA ALA A 53 -15.10 5.59 23.10
C ALA A 53 -14.90 4.45 22.09
N ALA A 54 -16.01 3.83 21.72
CA ALA A 54 -16.10 2.80 20.70
C ALA A 54 -17.20 3.16 19.72
N VAL A 55 -17.04 2.75 18.46
CA VAL A 55 -18.09 2.85 17.44
C VAL A 55 -18.91 1.57 17.42
N THR A 56 -20.23 1.69 17.38
CA THR A 56 -21.13 0.54 17.23
C THR A 56 -21.47 0.36 15.75
N CYS A 57 -21.35 -0.87 15.25
CA CYS A 57 -21.74 -1.21 13.88
C CYS A 57 -23.28 -1.28 13.74
N ALA A 58 -23.76 -1.14 12.50
CA ALA A 58 -25.18 -1.32 12.22
C ALA A 58 -25.62 -2.75 12.62
N GLY A 59 -26.70 -2.84 13.40
CA GLY A 59 -27.15 -4.10 14.02
C GLY A 59 -26.77 -4.28 15.49
N GLY A 60 -26.06 -3.31 16.10
CA GLY A 60 -26.10 -3.06 17.55
C GLY A 60 -25.22 -3.92 18.47
N GLU A 61 -24.78 -5.11 18.02
CA GLU A 61 -24.07 -6.05 18.92
C GLU A 61 -22.55 -5.94 18.86
N ALA A 62 -21.99 -5.44 17.75
CA ALA A 62 -20.55 -5.31 17.58
C ALA A 62 -20.09 -3.85 17.74
N SER A 63 -19.09 -3.66 18.60
CA SER A 63 -18.37 -2.39 18.73
C SER A 63 -16.91 -2.54 18.31
N ALA A 64 -16.27 -1.40 18.04
CA ALA A 64 -14.83 -1.32 17.80
C ALA A 64 -14.26 -0.08 18.50
N ASP A 65 -13.22 -0.27 19.30
CA ASP A 65 -12.50 0.85 19.92
C ASP A 65 -11.54 1.53 18.92
N ALA A 66 -10.94 2.66 19.34
CA ALA A 66 -9.99 3.41 18.52
C ALA A 66 -8.80 2.56 18.05
N GLY A 67 -8.29 1.66 18.91
CA GLY A 67 -7.16 0.80 18.62
C GLY A 67 -7.51 -0.26 17.58
N GLU A 68 -8.67 -0.89 17.69
CA GLU A 68 -9.19 -1.86 16.72
C GLU A 68 -9.41 -1.23 15.34
N VAL A 69 -9.98 -0.01 15.31
CA VAL A 69 -10.16 0.77 14.07
C VAL A 69 -8.81 1.07 13.42
N PHE A 70 -7.82 1.50 14.20
CA PHE A 70 -6.47 1.79 13.68
C PHE A 70 -5.74 0.53 13.22
N ALA A 71 -5.84 -0.57 13.96
CA ALA A 71 -5.24 -1.85 13.58
C ALA A 71 -5.78 -2.33 12.22
N HIS A 72 -7.07 -2.10 11.95
CA HIS A 72 -7.66 -2.37 10.64
C HIS A 72 -7.14 -1.48 9.53
N ALA A 73 -6.99 -0.18 9.78
CA ALA A 73 -6.34 0.74 8.85
C ALA A 73 -4.91 0.28 8.53
N ARG A 74 -4.14 -0.04 9.57
CA ARG A 74 -2.75 -0.49 9.45
C ARG A 74 -2.62 -1.78 8.66
N ALA A 75 -3.50 -2.76 8.88
CA ALA A 75 -3.50 -4.01 8.14
C ALA A 75 -3.66 -3.80 6.62
N GLN A 76 -4.44 -2.81 6.18
CA GLN A 76 -4.55 -2.50 4.75
C GLN A 76 -3.26 -1.86 4.21
N VAL A 77 -2.59 -1.02 4.99
CA VAL A 77 -1.28 -0.46 4.62
C VAL A 77 -0.24 -1.56 4.51
N ASP A 78 -0.17 -2.44 5.49
CA ASP A 78 0.78 -3.55 5.49
C ASP A 78 0.52 -4.48 4.30
N TYR A 79 -0.75 -4.73 3.95
CA TYR A 79 -1.12 -5.46 2.73
C TYR A 79 -0.56 -4.78 1.46
N VAL A 80 -0.74 -3.46 1.32
CA VAL A 80 -0.17 -2.67 0.20
C VAL A 80 1.35 -2.78 0.17
N LEU A 81 2.01 -2.79 1.33
CA LEU A 81 3.47 -2.80 1.42
C LEU A 81 4.11 -4.18 1.27
N GLY A 82 3.35 -5.27 1.38
CA GLY A 82 3.83 -6.63 1.08
C GLY A 82 3.32 -7.74 1.98
N SER A 83 2.57 -7.42 3.05
CA SER A 83 1.92 -8.40 3.93
C SER A 83 0.67 -8.99 3.26
N ASN A 84 0.89 -9.70 2.16
CA ASN A 84 -0.14 -10.35 1.35
C ASN A 84 0.35 -11.73 0.89
N PRO A 85 -0.54 -12.63 0.41
CA PRO A 85 -0.17 -14.00 0.03
C PRO A 85 0.92 -14.10 -1.03
N ARG A 86 1.17 -13.03 -1.80
CA ARG A 86 2.20 -12.99 -2.85
C ARG A 86 3.54 -12.44 -2.36
N GLY A 87 3.59 -11.79 -1.19
CA GLY A 87 4.78 -11.09 -0.70
C GLY A 87 5.25 -9.97 -1.64
N ILE A 88 4.33 -9.31 -2.32
CA ILE A 88 4.61 -8.24 -3.31
C ILE A 88 4.17 -6.90 -2.72
N SER A 89 5.04 -5.89 -2.76
CA SER A 89 4.63 -4.51 -2.52
C SER A 89 3.90 -3.97 -3.73
N TYR A 90 2.69 -3.46 -3.53
CA TYR A 90 1.95 -2.73 -4.55
C TYR A 90 2.34 -1.24 -4.62
N LEU A 91 3.23 -0.79 -3.73
CA LEU A 91 3.95 0.49 -3.81
C LEU A 91 5.22 0.29 -4.66
N VAL A 92 5.22 0.83 -5.87
CA VAL A 92 6.29 0.67 -6.85
C VAL A 92 7.61 1.25 -6.31
N GLY A 93 8.68 0.46 -6.41
CA GLY A 93 10.00 0.83 -5.91
C GLY A 93 10.21 0.62 -4.40
N TYR A 94 9.23 0.06 -3.68
CA TYR A 94 9.34 -0.26 -2.27
C TYR A 94 9.40 -1.78 -2.03
N GLY A 95 10.19 -2.20 -1.04
CA GLY A 95 10.34 -3.61 -0.68
C GLY A 95 11.17 -4.43 -1.68
N ALA A 96 11.32 -5.73 -1.39
CA ALA A 96 12.14 -6.64 -2.20
C ALA A 96 11.49 -7.05 -3.53
N LYS A 97 10.15 -6.99 -3.62
CA LYS A 97 9.37 -7.37 -4.81
C LYS A 97 8.27 -6.35 -5.04
N PHE A 98 8.21 -5.76 -6.25
CA PHE A 98 7.19 -4.80 -6.67
C PHE A 98 6.91 -4.91 -8.17
N PRO A 99 5.76 -4.43 -8.68
CA PRO A 99 5.42 -4.44 -10.10
C PRO A 99 6.45 -3.68 -10.95
N ALA A 100 6.98 -4.34 -11.97
CA ALA A 100 7.97 -3.78 -12.89
C ALA A 100 7.34 -3.41 -14.25
N ARG A 101 6.10 -3.83 -14.53
CA ARG A 101 5.40 -3.64 -15.82
C ARG A 101 4.10 -2.84 -15.64
N VAL A 102 4.19 -1.77 -14.85
CA VAL A 102 3.11 -0.79 -14.60
C VAL A 102 2.54 -0.26 -15.92
N HIS A 103 1.21 -0.17 -16.01
CA HIS A 103 0.50 0.52 -17.10
C HIS A 103 0.70 2.04 -16.96
N HIS A 104 1.80 2.56 -17.50
CA HIS A 104 2.11 3.98 -17.50
C HIS A 104 3.01 4.31 -18.70
N ARG A 105 2.56 5.19 -19.59
CA ARG A 105 3.23 5.46 -20.88
C ARG A 105 4.69 5.88 -20.70
N ALA A 106 4.94 6.93 -19.93
CA ALA A 106 6.29 7.43 -19.66
C ALA A 106 7.15 6.44 -18.85
N ALA A 107 6.54 5.45 -18.19
CA ALA A 107 7.29 4.39 -17.53
C ALA A 107 7.84 3.39 -18.55
N SER A 108 6.98 3.00 -19.49
CA SER A 108 7.24 1.96 -20.50
C SER A 108 8.16 2.39 -21.64
N ILE A 109 8.14 3.67 -21.98
CA ILE A 109 8.89 4.24 -23.09
C ILE A 109 10.31 4.58 -22.63
N VAL A 110 11.31 4.34 -23.48
CA VAL A 110 12.72 4.67 -23.23
C VAL A 110 12.86 6.13 -22.80
N PRO A 111 13.64 6.46 -21.75
CA PRO A 111 13.75 7.85 -21.31
C PRO A 111 14.53 8.70 -22.30
N TYR A 112 14.20 9.99 -22.33
CA TYR A 112 14.82 10.98 -23.20
C TYR A 112 16.36 11.08 -23.03
N LYS A 113 16.86 10.83 -21.80
CA LYS A 113 18.30 10.80 -21.52
C LYS A 113 19.05 9.72 -22.31
N ASP A 114 18.37 8.63 -22.67
CA ASP A 114 18.96 7.48 -23.37
C ASP A 114 18.65 7.53 -24.87
N ARG A 115 17.45 7.98 -25.27
CA ARG A 115 17.07 8.14 -26.69
C ARG A 115 16.34 9.47 -26.89
N LYS A 116 16.97 10.37 -27.68
CA LYS A 116 16.46 11.73 -27.96
C LYS A 116 15.52 11.82 -29.17
N GLU A 117 15.33 10.70 -29.88
CA GLU A 117 14.47 10.65 -31.07
C GLU A 117 13.02 10.97 -30.71
N PHE A 118 12.35 11.64 -31.65
CA PHE A 118 10.91 11.87 -31.54
C PHE A 118 10.17 10.53 -31.57
N ILE A 119 9.19 10.38 -30.68
CA ILE A 119 8.36 9.18 -30.59
C ILE A 119 6.99 9.53 -31.17
N GLY A 120 6.64 8.87 -32.28
CA GLY A 120 5.38 9.11 -32.98
C GLY A 120 4.14 8.72 -32.16
N CYS A 121 2.97 9.21 -32.58
CA CYS A 121 1.70 9.06 -31.85
C CYS A 121 1.35 7.59 -31.52
N ALA A 122 1.50 6.68 -32.50
CA ALA A 122 1.21 5.25 -32.33
C ALA A 122 2.44 4.44 -31.90
N GLN A 123 3.64 4.98 -32.10
CA GLN A 123 4.88 4.24 -31.87
C GLN A 123 5.03 3.77 -30.41
N GLY A 124 4.54 4.57 -29.45
CA GLY A 124 4.39 4.21 -28.04
C GLY A 124 3.71 2.85 -27.83
N PHE A 125 2.65 2.61 -28.59
CA PHE A 125 1.85 1.39 -28.56
C PHE A 125 2.59 0.24 -29.26
N ASP A 126 3.11 0.49 -30.46
CA ASP A 126 3.73 -0.53 -31.30
C ASP A 126 5.02 -1.09 -30.69
N ASP A 127 5.90 -0.21 -30.19
CA ASP A 127 7.26 -0.58 -29.77
C ASP A 127 7.34 -0.92 -28.26
N TRP A 128 6.50 -0.30 -27.41
CA TRP A 128 6.65 -0.41 -25.95
C TRP A 128 5.45 -1.02 -25.22
N PHE A 129 4.20 -0.72 -25.60
CA PHE A 129 3.04 -1.14 -24.81
C PHE A 129 2.98 -2.66 -24.58
N GLY A 130 3.17 -3.45 -25.65
CA GLY A 130 3.17 -4.92 -25.59
C GLY A 130 4.47 -5.57 -25.09
N ARG A 131 5.53 -4.79 -24.81
CA ARG A 131 6.85 -5.34 -24.48
C ARG A 131 6.82 -6.13 -23.16
N LYS A 132 7.44 -7.32 -23.17
CA LYS A 132 7.49 -8.24 -22.02
C LYS A 132 8.54 -7.87 -20.97
N SER A 133 9.53 -7.05 -21.32
CA SER A 133 10.52 -6.57 -20.36
C SER A 133 9.91 -5.60 -19.34
N ALA A 134 10.61 -5.41 -18.24
CA ALA A 134 10.35 -4.34 -17.28
C ALA A 134 10.30 -2.97 -17.97
N ASN A 135 9.57 -2.04 -17.35
CA ASN A 135 9.58 -0.63 -17.71
C ASN A 135 11.01 -0.06 -17.53
N PRO A 136 11.55 0.69 -18.51
CA PRO A 136 12.85 1.34 -18.37
C PRO A 136 12.86 2.43 -17.29
N ASN A 137 11.70 3.04 -16.98
CA ASN A 137 11.57 4.02 -15.90
C ASN A 137 10.68 3.47 -14.79
N VAL A 138 11.22 3.40 -13.58
CA VAL A 138 10.48 2.97 -12.38
C VAL A 138 9.67 4.15 -11.86
N VAL A 139 8.35 4.00 -11.74
CA VAL A 139 7.44 5.02 -11.20
C VAL A 139 7.43 4.94 -9.67
N VAL A 140 8.56 5.28 -9.05
CA VAL A 140 8.76 5.16 -7.59
C VAL A 140 7.65 5.89 -6.83
N GLY A 141 7.03 5.20 -5.87
CA GLY A 141 5.95 5.75 -5.04
C GLY A 141 4.54 5.63 -5.63
N ALA A 142 4.39 5.13 -6.86
CA ALA A 142 3.07 4.83 -7.40
C ALA A 142 2.46 3.60 -6.71
N ILE A 143 1.16 3.66 -6.41
CA ILE A 143 0.39 2.49 -5.99
C ILE A 143 -0.43 2.01 -7.18
N VAL A 144 -0.19 0.77 -7.60
CA VAL A 144 -0.90 0.15 -8.73
C VAL A 144 -2.31 -0.26 -8.35
N GLY A 145 -3.13 -0.69 -9.31
CA GLY A 145 -4.50 -1.14 -9.09
C GLY A 145 -4.69 -2.33 -8.16
N GLY A 146 -3.65 -3.16 -7.99
CA GLY A 146 -3.62 -4.27 -7.02
C GLY A 146 -4.21 -5.58 -7.56
N PRO A 147 -4.32 -6.61 -6.70
CA PRO A 147 -4.75 -7.94 -7.10
C PRO A 147 -6.28 -8.03 -7.28
N ASP A 148 -6.74 -9.15 -7.81
CA ASP A 148 -8.17 -9.51 -7.82
C ASP A 148 -8.66 -9.97 -6.43
N ARG A 149 -9.95 -10.32 -6.34
CA ARG A 149 -10.57 -10.80 -5.08
C ARG A 149 -9.94 -12.07 -4.49
N HIS A 150 -9.12 -12.80 -5.24
CA HIS A 150 -8.43 -14.01 -4.78
C HIS A 150 -6.93 -13.77 -4.57
N ASP A 151 -6.52 -12.51 -4.38
CA ASP A 151 -5.12 -12.09 -4.22
C ASP A 151 -4.23 -12.41 -5.44
N ARG A 152 -4.82 -12.64 -6.62
CA ARG A 152 -4.04 -12.92 -7.83
C ARG A 152 -3.66 -11.62 -8.52
N PHE A 153 -2.37 -11.44 -8.73
CA PHE A 153 -1.80 -10.28 -9.42
C PHE A 153 -0.95 -10.73 -10.61
N ARG A 154 -1.21 -10.13 -11.78
CA ARG A 154 -0.41 -10.33 -12.99
C ARG A 154 0.26 -9.01 -13.38
N ASP A 155 1.58 -8.94 -13.20
CA ASP A 155 2.43 -7.82 -13.58
C ASP A 155 2.59 -7.76 -15.11
N ASP A 156 1.56 -7.22 -15.75
CA ASP A 156 1.48 -7.06 -17.19
C ASP A 156 0.91 -5.70 -17.54
N ARG A 157 1.57 -5.00 -18.46
CA ARG A 157 1.21 -3.64 -18.87
C ARG A 157 -0.15 -3.60 -19.54
N VAL A 158 -0.56 -4.69 -20.20
CA VAL A 158 -1.90 -4.79 -20.81
C VAL A 158 -2.99 -4.96 -19.74
N ASN A 159 -2.63 -5.42 -18.54
CA ASN A 159 -3.54 -5.61 -17.41
C ASN A 159 -3.79 -4.30 -16.64
N TYR A 160 -4.28 -3.28 -17.33
CA TYR A 160 -4.54 -1.95 -16.75
C TYR A 160 -5.46 -2.00 -15.51
N MET A 161 -6.33 -3.01 -15.38
CA MET A 161 -7.15 -3.17 -14.18
C MET A 161 -6.33 -3.32 -12.88
N GLN A 162 -5.17 -3.98 -12.96
CA GLN A 162 -4.31 -4.27 -11.82
C GLN A 162 -3.02 -3.43 -11.83
N THR A 163 -2.50 -3.06 -13.00
CA THR A 163 -1.19 -2.42 -13.14
C THR A 163 -1.25 -0.91 -13.41
N GLU A 164 -2.44 -0.31 -13.51
CA GLU A 164 -2.57 1.16 -13.62
C GLU A 164 -2.02 1.85 -12.38
N ALA A 165 -1.14 2.83 -12.59
CA ALA A 165 -0.68 3.74 -11.54
C ALA A 165 -1.56 4.99 -11.53
N CYS A 166 -2.28 5.22 -10.43
CA CYS A 166 -3.21 6.35 -10.30
C CYS A 166 -2.85 7.24 -9.12
N THR A 167 -2.96 8.56 -9.31
CA THR A 167 -2.74 9.56 -8.25
C THR A 167 -3.65 9.34 -7.05
N TYR A 168 -4.91 8.98 -7.29
CA TYR A 168 -5.90 8.73 -6.25
C TYR A 168 -5.66 7.41 -5.47
N ASN A 169 -4.85 6.49 -5.98
CA ASN A 169 -4.39 5.34 -5.18
C ASN A 169 -3.35 5.80 -4.15
N THR A 170 -2.40 6.63 -4.59
CA THR A 170 -1.26 7.07 -3.77
C THR A 170 -1.61 8.19 -2.80
N ALA A 171 -2.48 9.14 -3.18
CA ALA A 171 -2.73 10.34 -2.40
C ALA A 171 -3.16 10.08 -0.94
N PRO A 172 -4.10 9.16 -0.64
CA PRO A 172 -4.47 8.85 0.75
C PRO A 172 -3.32 8.25 1.56
N MET A 173 -2.43 7.51 0.90
CA MET A 173 -1.31 6.85 1.58
C MET A 173 -0.22 7.82 2.02
N VAL A 174 -0.09 9.00 1.40
CA VAL A 174 0.86 10.02 1.86
C VAL A 174 0.56 10.42 3.31
N GLY A 175 -0.72 10.70 3.62
CA GLY A 175 -1.16 11.04 4.97
C GLY A 175 -0.97 9.88 5.95
N MET A 176 -1.30 8.66 5.52
CA MET A 176 -1.13 7.47 6.35
C MET A 176 0.35 7.20 6.66
N PHE A 177 1.25 7.26 5.68
CA PHE A 177 2.69 7.09 5.90
C PHE A 177 3.27 8.18 6.80
N ALA A 178 2.81 9.42 6.68
CA ALA A 178 3.21 10.49 7.58
C ALA A 178 2.80 10.19 9.04
N MET A 179 1.57 9.71 9.25
CA MET A 179 1.09 9.29 10.57
C MET A 179 1.92 8.12 11.14
N LEU A 180 2.14 7.06 10.34
CA LEU A 180 2.93 5.90 10.78
C LEU A 180 4.37 6.27 11.11
N ASN A 181 4.98 7.17 10.33
CA ASN A 181 6.31 7.69 10.59
C ASN A 181 6.34 8.51 11.90
N ARG A 182 5.30 9.30 12.19
CA ARG A 182 5.18 10.02 13.46
C ARG A 182 5.13 9.05 14.64
N LEU A 183 4.30 8.02 14.56
CA LEU A 183 4.16 7.01 15.62
C LEU A 183 5.46 6.24 15.84
N ALA A 184 6.12 5.78 14.78
CA ALA A 184 7.39 5.06 14.87
C ALA A 184 8.50 5.91 15.54
N ARG A 185 8.48 7.23 15.34
CA ARG A 185 9.42 8.15 16.01
C ARG A 185 9.10 8.35 17.50
N GLN A 186 7.84 8.21 17.90
CA GLN A 186 7.41 8.32 19.29
C GLN A 186 7.67 7.04 20.09
N GLU A 187 7.60 5.87 19.44
CA GLU A 187 7.88 4.56 20.05
C GLU A 187 9.38 4.34 20.35
N GLY A 188 10.28 5.20 19.83
CA GLY A 188 11.73 5.08 19.99
C GLY A 188 12.31 3.88 19.22
N PRO A 189 13.65 3.74 19.15
CA PRO A 189 14.25 2.59 18.50
C PRO A 189 13.92 1.30 19.26
N SER A 190 13.34 0.31 18.58
CA SER A 190 13.13 -1.04 19.09
C SER A 190 14.42 -1.59 19.72
N PRO A 191 14.36 -2.30 20.87
CA PRO A 191 15.53 -2.95 21.47
C PRO A 191 16.30 -3.86 20.49
N ALA A 192 15.62 -4.40 19.48
CA ALA A 192 16.22 -5.23 18.43
C ALA A 192 17.10 -4.45 17.43
N ALA A 193 17.03 -3.12 17.41
CA ALA A 193 17.86 -2.26 16.57
C ALA A 193 19.17 -1.81 17.25
N ARG A 194 19.39 -2.16 18.53
CA ARG A 194 20.69 -1.95 19.19
C ARG A 194 21.67 -2.97 18.66
N ARG A 195 22.49 -2.58 17.68
CA ARG A 195 23.71 -3.34 17.33
C ARG A 195 24.55 -3.50 18.60
N PRO A 196 25.15 -4.68 18.84
CA PRO A 196 26.14 -4.81 19.90
C PRO A 196 27.30 -3.84 19.59
N GLU A 197 27.61 -2.96 20.54
CA GLU A 197 28.81 -2.13 20.47
C GLU A 197 30.01 -3.08 20.36
N SER A 198 30.77 -2.96 19.26
CA SER A 198 32.02 -3.68 19.14
C SER A 198 32.98 -3.13 20.20
N SER A 199 33.30 -3.95 21.22
CA SER A 199 34.40 -3.68 22.13
C SER A 199 35.66 -3.47 21.32
N ARG A 200 36.22 -2.26 21.31
CA ARG A 200 37.53 -1.99 20.73
C ARG A 200 38.58 -2.75 21.56
N SER A 201 39.16 -3.78 20.95
CA SER A 201 40.36 -4.44 21.46
C SER A 201 41.54 -3.47 21.30
N THR A 202 42.07 -2.97 22.41
CA THR A 202 43.39 -2.33 22.45
C THR A 202 44.46 -3.41 22.32
N ALA A 203 44.99 -3.59 21.12
CA ALA A 203 46.25 -4.33 20.94
C ALA A 203 47.40 -3.32 21.03
N ALA A 204 48.18 -3.43 22.10
CA ALA A 204 49.50 -2.84 22.21
C ALA A 204 50.43 -3.49 21.18
N ALA A 205 51.29 -2.69 20.54
CA ALA A 205 52.42 -3.17 19.77
C ALA A 205 53.69 -2.57 20.37
N GLU A 206 54.57 -3.47 20.83
CA GLU A 206 56.00 -3.26 21.04
C GLU A 206 56.72 -3.03 19.70
#